data_AF-A0A2N0NNM7-F1
#
_entry.id   AF-A0A2N0NNM7-F1
#
_cell.length_a   1.000
_cell.length_b   1.000
_cell.length_c   1.000
_cell.angle_alpha   90.00
_cell.angle_beta   90.00
_cell.angle_gamma   90.00
#
_symmetry.space_group_name_H-M   'P 1'
#
loop_
_entity.id
_entity.type
_entity.pdbx_description
1 polymer ?
#
loop_
_entity_poly.entity_id
_entity_poly.type
_entity_poly.pdbx_seq_one_letter_code
_entity_poly.pdbx_strand_id
1 'polypeptide(L)'
;MIEVSTGKPPHGKIPHDENLALAICDGLRPTVAKGTPKCYTDLVNRCLSANPDERPSSKEILKVIRNWRFHSDHEKVLHSKRKSVCKDVAMSKEFIETVKDKDESELSSTETILHPKAIYISRPMKYNSLYCEPKNSSGTQIENSIFSDLQLNELNELVARLDDSKMNIILTG
;
A
#
# COMPACT_ATOMS: atom_id res chain seq x y z
N MET A 1 1.52 -0.56 -7.64
CA MET A 1 1.50 0.91 -7.41
C MET A 1 2.41 1.29 -6.26
N ILE A 2 2.27 0.69 -5.08
CA ILE A 2 3.19 0.97 -3.96
C ILE A 2 4.65 0.69 -4.31
N GLU A 3 4.95 -0.47 -4.89
CA GLU A 3 6.31 -0.81 -5.32
C GLU A 3 6.91 0.21 -6.31
N VAL A 4 6.08 0.83 -7.15
CA VAL A 4 6.52 1.91 -8.06
C VAL A 4 6.86 3.18 -7.28
N SER A 5 6.17 3.44 -6.18
CA SER A 5 6.41 4.60 -5.31
C SER A 5 7.61 4.39 -4.39
N THR A 6 7.79 3.19 -3.83
CA THR A 6 8.83 2.89 -2.82
C THR A 6 10.10 2.27 -3.41
N GLY A 7 10.02 1.72 -4.63
CA GLY A 7 11.07 0.89 -5.21
C GLY A 7 11.27 -0.45 -4.49
N LYS A 8 10.38 -0.81 -3.56
CA LYS A 8 10.54 -1.97 -2.67
C LYS A 8 9.30 -2.87 -2.71
N PRO A 9 9.47 -4.19 -2.70
CA PRO A 9 8.36 -5.12 -2.57
C PRO A 9 7.60 -4.90 -1.24
N PRO A 10 6.25 -4.85 -1.26
CA PRO A 10 5.47 -4.66 -0.05
C PRO A 10 5.64 -5.86 0.88
N HIS A 11 5.84 -5.60 2.17
CA HIS A 11 6.03 -6.64 3.20
C HIS A 11 7.29 -7.51 3.01
N GLY A 12 8.29 -7.04 2.26
CA GLY A 12 9.51 -7.82 1.97
C GLY A 12 10.35 -8.24 3.16
N LYS A 13 10.22 -7.59 4.31
CA LYS A 13 10.99 -7.89 5.52
C LYS A 13 10.33 -8.90 6.47
N ILE A 14 9.12 -9.37 6.16
CA ILE A 14 8.35 -10.26 7.03
C ILE A 14 7.96 -11.56 6.30
N PRO A 15 7.77 -12.68 7.02
CA PRO A 15 7.30 -13.92 6.41
C PRO A 15 5.90 -13.75 5.80
N HIS A 16 5.69 -14.32 4.63
CA HIS A 16 4.35 -14.42 4.04
C HIS A 16 3.68 -15.68 4.61
N ASP A 17 3.12 -15.59 5.81
CA ASP A 17 2.42 -16.68 6.47
C ASP A 17 1.02 -16.26 6.91
N GLU A 18 0.38 -17.02 7.80
CA GLU A 18 -0.97 -16.75 8.29
C GLU A 18 -1.05 -15.48 9.13
N ASN A 19 0.02 -15.17 9.87
CA ASN A 19 0.07 -13.97 10.70
C ASN A 19 0.03 -12.71 9.84
N LEU A 20 0.77 -12.69 8.72
CA LEU A 20 0.67 -11.60 7.76
C LEU A 20 -0.74 -11.48 7.15
N ALA A 21 -1.37 -12.60 6.81
CA ALA A 21 -2.73 -12.59 6.28
C ALA A 21 -3.74 -12.01 7.29
N LEU A 22 -3.65 -12.40 8.55
CA LEU A 22 -4.48 -11.88 9.64
C LEU A 22 -4.21 -10.39 9.91
N ALA A 23 -2.95 -9.96 9.87
CA ALA A 23 -2.61 -8.56 10.04
C ALA A 23 -3.15 -7.69 8.90
N ILE A 24 -3.07 -8.16 7.65
CA ILE A 24 -3.69 -7.49 6.50
C ILE A 24 -5.21 -7.44 6.70
N CYS A 25 -5.81 -8.51 7.19
CA CYS A 25 -7.22 -8.51 7.51
C CYS A 25 -7.59 -7.46 8.56
N ASP A 26 -6.79 -7.30 9.61
CA ASP A 26 -7.02 -6.29 10.65
C ASP A 26 -6.59 -4.86 10.25
N GLY A 27 -6.22 -4.64 8.99
CA GLY A 27 -5.98 -3.30 8.45
C GLY A 27 -4.53 -2.95 8.19
N LEU A 28 -3.58 -3.87 8.38
CA LEU A 28 -2.21 -3.66 7.92
C LEU A 28 -2.23 -3.43 6.41
N ARG A 29 -1.59 -2.35 5.97
CA ARG A 29 -1.49 -1.98 4.56
C ARG A 29 -0.09 -1.45 4.26
N PRO A 30 0.42 -1.71 3.06
CA PRO A 30 1.67 -1.13 2.61
C PRO A 30 1.53 0.39 2.39
N THR A 31 2.63 1.11 2.61
CA THR A 31 2.70 2.58 2.54
C THR A 31 3.43 3.07 1.30
N VAL A 32 3.08 4.25 0.81
CA VAL A 32 3.82 4.92 -0.29
C VAL A 32 5.05 5.65 0.26
N ALA A 33 6.05 5.89 -0.58
CA ALA A 33 7.24 6.64 -0.20
C ALA A 33 6.90 8.08 0.19
N LYS A 34 7.67 8.63 1.14
CA LYS A 34 7.63 10.06 1.45
C LYS A 34 7.88 10.90 0.18
N GLY A 35 7.07 11.93 -0.01
CA GLY A 35 7.13 12.78 -1.21
C GLY A 35 6.25 12.29 -2.37
N THR A 36 5.64 11.10 -2.28
CA THR A 36 4.68 10.64 -3.28
C THR A 36 3.53 11.65 -3.43
N PRO A 37 3.20 12.10 -4.66
CA PRO A 37 2.14 13.09 -4.87
C PRO A 37 0.81 12.65 -4.27
N LYS A 38 0.10 13.59 -3.62
CA LYS A 38 -1.17 13.31 -2.93
C LYS A 38 -2.17 12.56 -3.80
N CYS A 39 -2.32 12.96 -5.06
CA CYS A 39 -3.28 12.30 -5.93
C CYS A 39 -2.91 10.86 -6.32
N TYR A 40 -1.62 10.48 -6.26
CA TYR A 40 -1.19 9.09 -6.37
C TYR A 40 -1.52 8.32 -5.08
N THR A 41 -1.23 8.92 -3.92
CA THR A 41 -1.56 8.35 -2.60
C THR A 41 -3.05 8.09 -2.45
N ASP A 42 -3.90 9.03 -2.85
CA ASP A 42 -5.36 8.89 -2.81
C ASP A 42 -5.84 7.74 -3.72
N LEU A 43 -5.24 7.57 -4.91
CA LEU A 43 -5.55 6.44 -5.79
C LEU A 43 -5.13 5.10 -5.17
N VAL A 44 -3.94 5.02 -4.58
CA VAL A 44 -3.44 3.82 -3.88
C VAL A 44 -4.36 3.46 -2.72
N ASN A 45 -4.77 4.44 -1.90
CA ASN A 45 -5.65 4.21 -0.75
C ASN A 45 -7.00 3.62 -1.19
N ARG A 46 -7.60 4.12 -2.27
CA ARG A 46 -8.84 3.55 -2.83
C ARG A 46 -8.65 2.12 -3.32
N CYS A 47 -7.54 1.83 -3.99
CA CYS A 47 -7.21 0.46 -4.43
C CYS A 47 -7.05 -0.53 -3.26
N LEU A 48 -6.60 -0.04 -2.10
CA LEU A 48 -6.35 -0.85 -0.91
C LEU A 48 -7.54 -0.92 0.07
N SER A 49 -8.69 -0.33 -0.28
CA SER A 49 -9.84 -0.32 0.61
C SER A 49 -10.31 -1.74 0.94
N ALA A 50 -10.63 -1.97 2.20
CA ALA A 50 -11.29 -3.17 2.67
C ALA A 50 -12.68 -3.33 2.04
N ASN A 51 -13.37 -2.21 1.80
CA ASN A 51 -14.66 -2.19 1.11
C ASN A 51 -14.44 -2.39 -0.40
N PRO A 52 -14.92 -3.49 -1.00
CA PRO A 52 -14.78 -3.75 -2.43
C PRO A 52 -15.42 -2.66 -3.30
N ASP A 53 -16.49 -2.02 -2.85
CA ASP A 53 -17.23 -1.01 -3.62
C ASP A 53 -16.47 0.33 -3.74
N GLU A 54 -15.50 0.57 -2.85
CA GLU A 54 -14.63 1.75 -2.90
C GLU A 54 -13.45 1.56 -3.87
N ARG A 55 -13.17 0.31 -4.25
CA ARG A 55 -12.05 -0.01 -5.13
C ARG A 55 -12.37 0.42 -6.56
N PRO A 56 -11.50 1.22 -7.20
CA PRO A 56 -11.70 1.58 -8.59
C PRO A 56 -11.51 0.35 -9.47
N SER A 57 -12.33 0.28 -10.52
CA SER A 57 -12.12 -0.69 -11.59
C SER A 57 -10.79 -0.43 -12.32
N SER A 58 -10.25 -1.47 -12.96
CA SER A 58 -9.05 -1.33 -13.80
C SER A 58 -9.21 -0.28 -14.90
N LYS A 59 -10.43 -0.12 -15.44
CA LYS A 59 -10.77 0.92 -16.43
C LYS A 59 -10.68 2.33 -15.84
N GLU A 60 -11.13 2.54 -14.61
CA GLU A 60 -11.01 3.83 -13.92
C GLU A 60 -9.56 4.17 -13.58
N ILE A 61 -8.80 3.21 -13.07
CA ILE A 61 -7.36 3.37 -12.80
C ILE A 61 -6.64 3.79 -14.08
N LEU A 62 -6.89 3.09 -15.19
CA LEU A 62 -6.30 3.40 -16.49
C LEU A 62 -6.67 4.81 -16.97
N LYS A 63 -7.92 5.23 -16.77
CA LYS A 63 -8.37 6.59 -17.11
C LYS A 63 -7.62 7.64 -16.28
N VAL A 64 -7.48 7.42 -14.98
CA VAL A 64 -6.75 8.34 -14.08
C VAL A 64 -5.29 8.46 -14.51
N ILE A 65 -4.60 7.34 -14.73
CA ILE A 65 -3.18 7.32 -15.16
C ILE A 65 -3.00 7.97 -16.53
N ARG A 66 -3.90 7.68 -17.50
CA ARG A 66 -3.86 8.33 -18.82
C ARG A 66 -4.07 9.82 -18.72
N ASN A 67 -5.02 10.25 -17.89
CA ASN A 67 -5.22 11.67 -17.65
C ASN A 67 -3.90 12.26 -17.18
N TRP A 68 -3.28 11.75 -16.09
CA TRP A 68 -1.97 12.21 -15.61
C TRP A 68 -0.89 12.30 -16.70
N ARG A 69 -0.77 11.28 -17.55
CA ARG A 69 0.25 11.24 -18.61
C ARG A 69 0.04 12.24 -19.74
N PHE A 70 -1.21 12.52 -20.11
CA PHE A 70 -1.56 13.25 -21.33
C PHE A 70 -2.23 14.60 -21.06
N HIS A 71 -1.81 15.30 -20.00
CA HIS A 71 -2.35 16.59 -19.53
C HIS A 71 -2.23 17.79 -20.52
N SER A 72 -2.41 17.63 -21.84
CA SER A 72 -2.28 18.75 -22.80
C SER A 72 -3.38 18.96 -23.86
N ASP A 73 -4.17 17.99 -24.33
CA ASP A 73 -4.87 18.25 -25.64
C ASP A 73 -6.38 17.96 -25.74
N HIS A 74 -7.08 17.53 -24.68
CA HIS A 74 -8.49 17.09 -24.83
C HIS A 74 -9.53 17.79 -23.94
N GLU A 75 -9.27 19.03 -23.51
CA GLU A 75 -10.29 19.89 -22.85
C GLU A 75 -11.33 20.46 -23.85
N LYS A 76 -11.84 19.66 -24.79
CA LYS A 76 -12.97 20.06 -25.66
C LYS A 76 -14.11 19.06 -25.78
N VAL A 77 -14.07 17.88 -25.18
CA VAL A 77 -15.17 16.92 -25.36
C VAL A 77 -15.51 16.22 -24.05
N LEU A 78 -16.28 16.90 -23.21
CA LEU A 78 -17.44 16.38 -22.45
C LEU A 78 -17.70 17.30 -21.24
N HIS A 79 -18.74 18.12 -21.38
CA HIS A 79 -19.39 18.86 -20.31
C HIS A 79 -19.87 17.87 -19.22
N SER A 80 -19.03 17.64 -18.23
CA SER A 80 -19.41 17.06 -16.95
C SER A 80 -18.55 17.76 -15.92
N LYS A 81 -19.16 18.55 -15.03
CA LYS A 81 -18.57 19.25 -13.89
C LYS A 81 -17.84 18.29 -12.92
N ARG A 82 -16.73 17.70 -13.35
CA ARG A 82 -15.80 16.97 -12.50
C ARG A 82 -14.46 17.68 -12.57
N LYS A 83 -14.19 18.43 -11.51
CA LYS A 83 -12.93 19.09 -11.21
C LYS A 83 -11.84 18.02 -11.11
N SER A 84 -11.25 17.62 -12.23
CA SER A 84 -10.14 16.66 -12.27
C SER A 84 -8.96 17.27 -12.99
N VAL A 85 -8.12 17.95 -12.23
CA VAL A 85 -6.72 18.12 -12.57
C VAL A 85 -6.01 17.96 -11.24
N CYS A 86 -5.10 16.97 -11.13
CA CYS A 86 -4.09 17.05 -10.08
C CYS A 86 -3.37 18.37 -10.35
N LYS A 87 -3.68 19.42 -9.59
CA LYS A 87 -2.89 20.66 -9.63
C LYS A 87 -1.44 20.39 -9.22
N ASP A 88 -1.20 19.22 -8.66
CA ASP A 88 0.06 18.69 -8.16
C ASP A 88 1.03 18.21 -9.26
N VAL A 89 0.79 18.46 -10.55
CA VAL A 89 1.81 18.18 -11.60
C VAL A 89 3.12 18.92 -11.30
N ALA A 90 3.04 20.10 -10.68
CA ALA A 90 4.21 20.83 -10.17
C ALA A 90 5.01 20.00 -9.13
N MET A 91 4.32 19.28 -8.24
CA MET A 91 4.94 18.40 -7.24
C MET A 91 5.54 17.13 -7.86
N SER A 92 5.07 16.68 -9.03
CA SER A 92 5.66 15.53 -9.72
C SER A 92 7.04 15.83 -10.29
N LYS A 93 7.29 17.11 -10.65
CA LYS A 93 8.60 17.58 -11.07
C LYS A 93 9.57 17.62 -9.89
N GLU A 94 9.12 18.14 -8.75
CA GLU A 94 9.86 18.09 -7.48
C GLU A 94 10.12 16.65 -7.01
N PHE A 95 9.16 15.72 -7.16
CA PHE A 95 9.39 14.31 -6.86
C PHE A 95 10.50 13.73 -7.74
N ILE A 96 10.46 13.95 -9.05
CA ILE A 96 11.53 13.51 -9.97
C ILE A 96 12.88 14.19 -9.65
N GLU A 97 12.88 15.47 -9.27
CA GLU A 97 14.09 16.21 -8.87
C GLU A 97 14.67 15.67 -7.54
N THR A 98 13.85 15.41 -6.53
CA THR A 98 14.30 14.78 -5.26
C THR A 98 14.82 13.35 -5.42
N VAL A 99 14.40 12.62 -6.47
CA VAL A 99 14.98 11.31 -6.80
C VAL A 99 16.34 11.47 -7.49
N LYS A 100 16.59 12.61 -8.18
CA LYS A 100 17.87 12.92 -8.84
C LYS A 100 18.93 13.49 -7.90
N ASP A 101 18.52 14.23 -6.86
CA ASP A 101 19.42 14.80 -5.86
C ASP A 101 19.83 13.79 -4.78
N LYS A 102 19.18 12.62 -4.74
CA LYS A 102 19.71 11.46 -4.01
C LYS A 102 20.79 10.84 -4.88
N ASP A 103 22.03 11.01 -4.43
CA ASP A 103 23.24 10.44 -5.03
C ASP A 103 22.97 9.04 -5.61
N GLU A 104 23.41 8.77 -6.84
CA GLU A 104 23.34 7.42 -7.46
C GLU A 104 23.96 6.34 -6.57
N SER A 105 24.80 6.73 -5.60
CA SER A 105 25.35 5.92 -4.52
C SER A 105 24.30 5.30 -3.57
N GLU A 106 23.21 6.00 -3.23
CA GLU A 106 22.15 5.44 -2.36
C GLU A 106 21.12 4.59 -3.12
N LEU A 107 21.05 4.73 -4.44
CA LEU A 107 20.16 3.93 -5.30
C LEU A 107 20.81 2.61 -5.76
N SER A 108 22.14 2.49 -5.64
CA SER A 108 22.94 1.40 -6.22
C SER A 108 23.26 0.22 -5.27
N SER A 109 23.06 0.33 -3.96
CA SER A 109 23.36 -0.82 -3.08
C SER A 109 22.65 -0.79 -1.73
N THR A 110 21.33 -0.74 -1.73
CA THR A 110 20.61 -1.47 -0.69
C THR A 110 19.99 -2.69 -1.37
N GLU A 111 20.75 -3.79 -1.40
CA GLU A 111 20.11 -5.10 -1.53
C GLU A 111 18.94 -5.09 -0.56
N THR A 112 17.72 -5.08 -1.08
CA THR A 112 16.54 -5.15 -0.22
C THR A 112 16.55 -6.56 0.32
N ILE A 113 17.17 -6.75 1.49
CA ILE A 113 17.26 -8.05 2.14
C ILE A 113 15.82 -8.49 2.42
N LEU A 114 15.33 -9.36 1.54
CA LEU A 114 14.01 -9.97 1.69
C LEU A 114 14.10 -11.04 2.76
N HIS A 115 13.04 -11.14 3.55
CA HIS A 115 12.91 -12.25 4.47
C HIS A 115 12.86 -13.56 3.65
N PRO A 116 13.59 -14.63 4.04
CA PRO A 116 13.62 -15.88 3.26
C PRO A 116 12.26 -16.55 3.03
N LYS A 117 11.27 -16.22 3.87
CA LYS A 117 9.87 -16.67 3.74
C LYS A 117 8.94 -15.63 3.10
N ALA A 118 9.46 -14.54 2.55
CA ALA A 118 8.69 -13.61 1.73
C ALA A 118 8.62 -14.16 0.30
N ILE A 119 7.41 -14.52 -0.14
CA ILE A 119 7.17 -15.22 -1.41
C ILE A 119 6.32 -14.35 -2.33
N TYR A 120 6.89 -13.96 -3.47
CA TYR A 120 6.26 -13.11 -4.50
C TYR A 120 5.82 -13.89 -5.75
N ILE A 121 6.03 -15.20 -5.74
CA ILE A 121 5.53 -16.11 -6.76
C ILE A 121 4.19 -16.72 -6.32
N SER A 122 3.38 -17.11 -7.31
CA SER A 122 2.08 -17.72 -7.05
C SER A 122 2.23 -19.03 -6.24
N ARG A 123 1.40 -19.20 -5.21
CA ARG A 123 1.28 -20.43 -4.44
C ARG A 123 -0.11 -20.55 -3.80
N PRO A 124 -0.61 -21.75 -3.56
CA PRO A 124 -1.84 -21.94 -2.81
C PRO A 124 -1.65 -21.50 -1.35
N MET A 125 -2.53 -20.61 -0.88
CA MET A 125 -2.61 -20.23 0.53
C MET A 125 -3.50 -21.25 1.27
N LYS A 126 -2.90 -22.03 2.17
CA LYS A 126 -3.61 -22.97 3.05
C LYS A 126 -3.93 -22.28 4.37
N TYR A 127 -4.86 -21.33 4.36
CA TYR A 127 -5.39 -20.79 5.61
C TYR A 127 -6.69 -21.50 5.93
N ASN A 128 -6.74 -22.16 7.09
CA ASN A 128 -7.98 -22.71 7.60
C ASN A 128 -8.87 -21.52 7.98
N SER A 129 -9.84 -21.20 7.12
CA SER A 129 -10.87 -20.17 7.30
C SER A 129 -10.41 -18.99 8.16
N LEU A 130 -9.74 -18.01 7.54
CA LEU A 130 -9.46 -16.72 8.19
C LEU A 130 -10.80 -16.07 8.59
N TYR A 131 -11.24 -16.28 9.83
CA TYR A 131 -12.44 -15.63 10.37
C TYR A 131 -12.05 -14.23 10.83
N CYS A 132 -11.92 -13.32 9.87
CA CYS A 132 -11.68 -11.91 10.16
C CYS A 132 -12.43 -11.05 9.14
N GLU A 133 -13.02 -9.96 9.61
CA GLU A 133 -13.62 -8.97 8.73
C GLU A 133 -12.53 -7.99 8.29
N PRO A 134 -12.29 -7.82 6.98
CA PRO A 134 -11.26 -6.92 6.50
C PRO A 134 -11.50 -5.47 6.95
N LYS A 135 -10.47 -4.84 7.53
CA LYS A 135 -10.51 -3.45 7.98
C LYS A 135 -9.61 -2.57 7.13
N ASN A 136 -9.96 -1.28 7.07
CA ASN A 136 -9.08 -0.25 6.53
C ASN A 136 -7.97 0.09 7.56
N SER A 137 -6.83 0.58 7.07
CA SER A 137 -5.80 1.13 7.95
C SER A 137 -6.31 2.38 8.67
N SER A 138 -5.91 2.55 9.93
CA SER A 138 -6.31 3.66 10.79
C SER A 138 -5.53 4.96 10.52
N GLY A 139 -4.66 5.03 9.50
CA GLY A 139 -3.78 6.18 9.27
C GLY A 139 -3.38 6.46 7.81
N THR A 140 -2.70 7.60 7.59
CA THR A 140 -2.18 8.01 6.27
C THR A 140 -0.99 7.15 5.86
N GLN A 141 -1.07 6.53 4.69
CA GLN A 141 -0.12 5.51 4.23
C GLN A 141 1.21 6.07 3.71
N ILE A 142 1.96 6.82 4.51
CA ILE A 142 3.25 7.41 4.11
C ILE A 142 4.38 6.76 4.90
N GLU A 143 5.40 6.27 4.21
CA GLU A 143 6.61 5.73 4.84
C GLU A 143 7.30 6.80 5.69
N ASN A 144 7.40 6.55 7.00
CA ASN A 144 8.31 7.24 7.90
C ASN A 144 9.48 6.31 8.27
N SER A 145 10.66 6.85 8.55
CA SER A 145 11.86 6.04 8.88
C SER A 145 11.70 5.16 10.13
N ILE A 146 10.70 5.44 10.97
CA ILE A 146 10.37 4.68 12.18
C ILE A 146 9.41 3.50 11.84
N PHE A 147 8.88 3.45 10.61
CA PHE A 147 7.75 2.61 10.23
C PHE A 147 8.10 1.13 9.96
N SER A 148 9.35 0.82 9.60
CA SER A 148 9.77 -0.60 9.44
C SER A 148 9.70 -1.36 10.76
N ASP A 149 10.09 -0.74 11.87
CA ASP A 149 10.05 -1.34 13.20
C ASP A 149 8.63 -1.34 13.77
N LEU A 150 7.82 -0.33 13.43
CA LEU A 150 6.38 -0.30 13.72
C LEU A 150 5.61 -1.44 13.03
N GLN A 151 5.91 -1.80 11.77
CA GLN A 151 5.24 -2.91 11.10
C GLN A 151 5.47 -4.26 11.79
N LEU A 152 6.67 -4.48 12.36
CA LEU A 152 6.96 -5.69 13.12
C LEU A 152 6.29 -5.67 14.49
N ASN A 153 6.27 -4.51 15.15
CA ASN A 153 5.59 -4.33 16.45
C ASN A 153 4.06 -4.42 16.32
N GLU A 154 3.46 -3.84 15.28
CA GLU A 154 2.03 -3.97 14.98
C GLU A 154 1.68 -5.43 14.69
N LEU A 155 2.50 -6.16 13.92
CA LEU A 155 2.30 -7.59 13.69
C LEU A 155 2.35 -8.37 15.00
N ASN A 156 3.31 -8.08 15.87
CA ASN A 156 3.46 -8.74 17.16
C ASN A 156 2.28 -8.44 18.11
N GLU A 157 1.82 -7.20 18.17
CA GLU A 157 0.61 -6.83 18.94
C GLU A 157 -0.66 -7.48 18.38
N LEU A 158 -0.78 -7.57 17.05
CA LEU A 158 -1.90 -8.23 16.38
C LEU A 158 -1.95 -9.72 16.69
N VAL A 159 -0.79 -10.38 16.62
CA VAL A 159 -0.64 -11.80 17.00
C VAL A 159 -1.01 -12.00 18.47
N ALA A 160 -0.56 -11.12 19.37
CA ALA A 160 -0.93 -11.19 20.79
C ALA A 160 -2.45 -11.08 21.01
N ARG A 161 -3.12 -10.14 20.33
CA ARG A 161 -4.59 -9.99 20.42
C ARG A 161 -5.36 -11.22 19.92
N LEU A 162 -4.82 -11.92 18.92
CA LEU A 162 -5.43 -13.13 18.36
C LEU A 162 -5.27 -14.34 19.29
N ASP A 163 -4.14 -14.47 19.99
CA ASP A 163 -3.93 -15.50 21.00
C ASP A 163 -4.87 -15.32 22.22
N ASP A 164 -5.08 -14.08 22.66
CA ASP A 164 -6.03 -13.76 23.74
C ASP A 164 -7.49 -14.07 23.34
N SER A 165 -7.86 -13.80 22.08
CA SER A 165 -9.20 -14.10 21.56
C SER A 165 -9.46 -15.61 21.44
N LYS A 166 -8.44 -16.40 21.03
CA LYS A 166 -8.53 -17.87 21.01
C LYS A 166 -8.68 -18.47 22.41
N MET A 167 -8.04 -17.89 23.43
CA MET A 167 -8.21 -18.33 24.84
C MET A 167 -9.61 -18.07 25.39
N ASN A 168 -10.26 -16.96 25.03
CA ASN A 168 -11.63 -16.65 25.49
C ASN A 168 -12.71 -17.53 24.86
N ILE A 169 -12.47 -18.09 23.66
CA ILE A 169 -13.39 -19.03 23.01
C ILE A 169 -13.33 -20.43 23.68
N ILE A 170 -12.20 -20.80 24.28
CA ILE A 170 -12.03 -22.11 24.96
C ILE A 170 -12.62 -22.09 26.38
N LEU A 171 -12.75 -20.92 27.02
CA LEU A 171 -13.26 -20.78 28.40
C LEU A 171 -14.77 -20.54 28.51
N THR A 172 -15.49 -20.46 27.38
CA THR A 172 -16.94 -20.18 27.34
C THR A 172 -17.80 -21.30 26.75
N GLY A 173 -17.22 -22.49 26.50
CA GLY A 173 -17.93 -23.71 26.10
C GLY A 173 -17.78 -24.82 27.14
#